data_AF-A0A958EM78-F1
#
_entry.id   AF-A0A958EM78-F1
#
_cell.length_a   1.000
_cell.length_b   1.000
_cell.length_c   1.000
_cell.angle_alpha   90.00
_cell.angle_beta   90.00
_cell.angle_gamma   90.00
#
_symmetry.space_group_name_H-M   'P 1'
#
loop_
_entity.id
_entity.type
_entity.pdbx_description
1 polymer ?
#
loop_
_entity_poly.entity_id
_entity_poly.type
_entity_poly.pdbx_seq_one_letter_code
_entity_poly.pdbx_strand_id
1 'polypeptide(L)'
;MPKLCLVFISISLNLLSQNIVLTDSTQKSALRDQLKLFVDSGKEYTIDELVNQSSLFKKIDTQKLLFGYTDSAIWLYLRITNQSTKNWVLSLPRPSLRYVDFYRIDSNRITHTETGFYRPFHQRDYNFVDFAFPVKQNI
;
A
#
# COMPACT_ATOMS: atom_id res chain seq x y z
N MET A 1 -16.66 56.43 -5.97
CA MET A 1 -15.90 55.60 -6.94
C MET A 1 -15.51 54.30 -6.25
N PRO A 2 -16.06 53.13 -6.64
CA PRO A 2 -15.71 51.87 -6.00
C PRO A 2 -14.34 51.39 -6.49
N LYS A 3 -13.41 51.10 -5.56
CA LYS A 3 -12.13 50.44 -5.88
C LYS A 3 -12.40 48.96 -6.11
N LEU A 4 -12.21 48.52 -7.35
CA LEU A 4 -12.21 47.12 -7.76
C LEU A 4 -11.02 46.42 -7.08
N CYS A 5 -11.29 45.52 -6.13
CA CYS A 5 -10.27 44.69 -5.51
C CYS A 5 -10.26 43.34 -6.20
N LEU A 6 -9.23 43.06 -6.98
CA LEU A 6 -9.07 41.82 -7.74
C LEU A 6 -8.27 40.84 -6.88
N VAL A 7 -8.96 39.95 -6.16
CA VAL A 7 -8.33 38.90 -5.36
C VAL A 7 -8.09 37.69 -6.25
N PHE A 8 -6.84 37.47 -6.64
CA PHE A 8 -6.41 36.25 -7.32
C PHE A 8 -6.29 35.13 -6.29
N ILE A 9 -7.33 34.32 -6.15
CA ILE A 9 -7.27 33.08 -5.36
C ILE A 9 -6.64 32.02 -6.27
N SER A 10 -5.32 31.86 -6.21
CA SER A 10 -4.67 30.67 -6.76
C SER A 10 -4.92 29.51 -5.80
N ILE A 11 -6.09 28.88 -5.92
CA ILE A 11 -6.31 27.55 -5.35
C ILE A 11 -5.45 26.59 -6.18
N SER A 12 -4.25 26.33 -5.69
CA SER A 12 -3.49 25.15 -6.07
C SER A 12 -4.21 23.95 -5.46
N LEU A 13 -5.21 23.42 -6.18
CA LEU A 13 -5.73 22.08 -5.94
C LEU A 13 -4.58 21.11 -6.19
N ASN A 14 -3.72 20.93 -5.19
CA ASN A 14 -2.92 19.74 -5.08
C ASN A 14 -3.93 18.61 -4.82
N LEU A 15 -4.53 18.09 -5.89
CA LEU A 15 -4.99 16.73 -5.93
C LEU A 15 -3.73 15.92 -5.63
N LEU A 16 -3.46 15.65 -4.34
CA LEU A 16 -2.46 14.70 -3.92
C LEU A 16 -2.96 13.35 -4.43
N SER A 17 -2.65 13.06 -5.68
CA SER A 17 -2.68 11.73 -6.22
C SER A 17 -1.68 10.94 -5.38
N GLN A 18 -2.19 10.13 -4.45
CA GLN A 18 -1.41 9.29 -3.54
C GLN A 18 -0.81 8.09 -4.28
N ASN A 19 -0.31 8.31 -5.49
CA ASN A 19 0.22 7.28 -6.36
C ASN A 19 1.75 7.33 -6.33
N ILE A 20 2.35 6.18 -6.09
CA ILE A 20 3.79 6.01 -6.15
C ILE A 20 4.16 5.66 -7.58
N VAL A 21 4.81 6.58 -8.29
CA VAL A 21 5.30 6.33 -9.63
C VAL A 21 6.75 5.86 -9.56
N LEU A 22 7.03 4.64 -10.02
CA LEU A 22 8.38 4.09 -10.12
C LEU A 22 8.90 4.28 -11.54
N THR A 23 10.09 4.85 -11.65
CA THR A 23 10.80 5.09 -12.92
C THR A 23 12.19 4.44 -12.88
N ASP A 24 12.87 4.38 -14.02
CA ASP A 24 14.24 3.85 -14.09
C ASP A 24 15.27 4.71 -13.32
N SER A 25 14.96 5.98 -13.04
CA SER A 25 15.78 6.83 -12.15
C SER A 25 15.49 6.57 -10.67
N THR A 26 14.35 5.96 -10.34
CA THR A 26 14.00 5.63 -8.95
C THR A 26 14.94 4.52 -8.45
N GLN A 27 15.57 4.76 -7.30
CA GLN A 27 16.49 3.81 -6.64
C GLN A 27 15.83 3.12 -5.45
N LYS A 28 15.07 3.89 -4.66
CA LYS A 28 14.29 3.43 -3.52
C LYS A 28 13.12 4.38 -3.32
N SER A 29 11.96 3.84 -2.92
CA SER A 29 10.80 4.65 -2.57
C SER A 29 10.31 4.27 -1.18
N ALA A 30 10.16 5.27 -0.31
CA ALA A 30 9.49 5.10 0.96
C ALA A 30 7.98 5.21 0.73
N LEU A 31 7.24 4.13 1.01
CA LEU A 31 5.82 4.02 0.65
C LEU A 31 4.88 4.54 1.75
N ARG A 32 5.46 5.06 2.83
CA ARG A 32 4.77 5.31 4.08
C ARG A 32 3.68 6.36 3.96
N ASP A 33 3.95 7.44 3.24
CA ASP A 33 3.06 8.60 3.17
C ASP A 33 1.85 8.37 2.26
N GLN A 34 1.95 7.36 1.39
CA GLN A 34 0.91 6.93 0.45
C GLN A 34 0.16 5.69 0.96
N LEU A 35 0.63 5.10 2.05
CA LEU A 35 0.01 3.94 2.68
C LEU A 35 -1.29 4.35 3.36
N LYS A 36 -2.35 3.61 3.03
CA LYS A 36 -3.63 3.69 3.73
C LYS A 36 -3.85 2.45 4.57
N LEU A 37 -4.64 2.61 5.63
CA LEU A 37 -4.87 1.62 6.66
C LEU A 37 -6.36 1.43 6.90
N PHE A 38 -6.75 0.18 7.05
CA PHE A 38 -8.02 -0.23 7.63
C PHE A 38 -7.76 -1.31 8.69
N VAL A 39 -8.33 -1.14 9.87
CA VAL A 39 -8.20 -2.10 10.98
C VAL A 39 -9.54 -2.81 11.11
N ASP A 40 -9.54 -4.09 10.75
CA ASP A 40 -10.69 -4.97 10.85
C ASP A 40 -10.58 -5.80 12.14
N SER A 41 -11.16 -5.29 13.21
CA SER A 41 -11.14 -5.97 14.50
C SER A 41 -11.99 -7.25 14.54
N GLY A 42 -13.00 -7.37 13.66
CA GLY A 42 -13.86 -8.55 13.57
C GLY A 42 -13.25 -9.67 12.72
N LYS A 43 -12.32 -9.33 11.81
CA LYS A 43 -11.80 -10.22 10.75
C LYS A 43 -12.93 -10.70 9.83
N GLU A 44 -13.86 -9.80 9.52
CA GLU A 44 -15.07 -10.09 8.75
C GLU A 44 -14.91 -9.78 7.27
N TYR A 45 -13.90 -9.02 6.87
CA TYR A 45 -13.72 -8.57 5.50
C TYR A 45 -12.82 -9.50 4.69
N THR A 46 -13.25 -9.77 3.46
CA THR A 46 -12.45 -10.45 2.42
C THR A 46 -11.82 -9.45 1.46
N ILE A 47 -10.84 -9.89 0.65
CA ILE A 47 -10.23 -9.01 -0.35
C ILE A 47 -11.24 -8.54 -1.40
N ASP A 48 -12.15 -9.40 -1.84
CA ASP A 48 -13.16 -9.08 -2.86
C ASP A 48 -14.12 -7.97 -2.40
N GLU A 49 -14.49 -7.97 -1.11
CA GLU A 49 -15.29 -6.91 -0.51
C GLU A 49 -14.51 -5.60 -0.42
N LEU A 50 -13.23 -5.68 -0.01
CA LEU A 50 -12.38 -4.50 0.19
C LEU A 50 -11.98 -3.80 -1.11
N VAL A 51 -11.84 -4.54 -2.21
CA VAL A 51 -11.60 -3.96 -3.55
C VAL A 51 -12.68 -2.95 -3.92
N ASN A 52 -13.93 -3.23 -3.53
CA ASN A 52 -15.07 -2.36 -3.81
C ASN A 52 -15.31 -1.29 -2.73
N GLN A 53 -14.60 -1.36 -1.60
CA GLN A 53 -14.80 -0.49 -0.43
C GLN A 53 -13.54 0.34 -0.09
N SER A 54 -12.90 0.91 -1.12
CA SER A 54 -11.68 1.71 -0.94
C SER A 54 -11.82 2.92 0.01
N SER A 55 -13.04 3.36 0.33
CA SER A 55 -13.35 4.41 1.30
C SER A 55 -13.08 4.02 2.76
N LEU A 56 -13.04 2.72 3.09
CA LEU A 56 -12.70 2.23 4.43
C LEU A 56 -11.23 2.52 4.79
N PHE A 57 -10.37 2.61 3.78
CA PHE A 57 -8.94 2.83 3.95
C PHE A 57 -8.65 4.31 4.20
N LYS A 58 -8.13 4.60 5.40
CA LYS A 58 -7.79 5.96 5.83
C LYS A 58 -6.30 6.22 5.69
N LYS A 59 -5.94 7.48 5.41
CA LYS A 59 -4.53 7.91 5.45
C LYS A 59 -4.00 7.69 6.87
N ILE A 60 -2.76 7.23 6.98
CA ILE A 60 -2.10 7.07 8.27
C ILE A 60 -1.68 8.45 8.79
N ASP A 61 -2.25 8.85 9.93
CA ASP A 61 -1.98 10.16 10.56
C ASP A 61 -0.86 10.08 11.62
N THR A 62 -0.51 8.87 12.07
CA THR A 62 0.49 8.66 13.12
C THR A 62 1.85 8.25 12.58
N GLN A 63 2.91 8.80 13.17
CA GLN A 63 4.31 8.47 12.85
C GLN A 63 4.74 7.04 13.22
N LYS A 64 3.84 6.15 13.70
CA LYS A 64 4.19 4.73 13.95
C LYS A 64 3.02 3.78 13.64
N LEU A 65 3.24 2.82 12.73
CA LEU A 65 2.40 1.62 12.57
C LEU A 65 2.73 0.62 13.68
N LEU A 66 2.30 0.94 14.90
CA LEU A 66 2.49 0.11 16.07
C LEU A 66 1.12 -0.26 16.62
N PHE A 67 0.72 -1.50 16.39
CA PHE A 67 -0.56 -2.03 16.86
C PHE A 67 -0.42 -2.83 18.17
N GLY A 68 0.80 -2.98 18.68
CA GLY A 68 1.08 -3.89 19.79
C GLY A 68 0.70 -5.33 19.43
N TYR A 69 0.25 -6.09 20.43
CA TYR A 69 -0.38 -7.38 20.22
C TYR A 69 -1.86 -7.16 19.94
N THR A 70 -2.33 -7.67 18.80
CA THR A 70 -3.73 -7.64 18.43
C THR A 70 -4.09 -8.89 17.63
N ASP A 71 -5.35 -9.29 17.73
CA ASP A 71 -5.96 -10.33 16.90
C ASP A 71 -6.81 -9.74 15.76
N SER A 72 -6.79 -8.42 15.55
CA SER A 72 -7.38 -7.74 14.40
C SER A 72 -6.66 -8.09 13.09
N ALA A 73 -7.39 -8.10 11.98
CA ALA A 73 -6.79 -8.04 10.64
C ALA A 73 -6.38 -6.59 10.31
N ILE A 74 -5.13 -6.41 9.90
CA ILE A 74 -4.56 -5.10 9.55
C ILE A 74 -4.44 -5.02 8.03
N TRP A 75 -5.35 -4.30 7.41
CA TRP A 75 -5.38 -4.12 5.96
C TRP A 75 -4.58 -2.89 5.56
N LEU A 76 -3.54 -3.11 4.76
CA LEU A 76 -2.67 -2.09 4.22
C LEU A 76 -2.92 -1.94 2.72
N TYR A 77 -3.11 -0.71 2.26
CA TYR A 77 -3.41 -0.40 0.87
C TYR A 77 -2.42 0.62 0.29
N LEU A 78 -1.93 0.32 -0.90
CA LEU A 78 -1.02 1.15 -1.68
C LEU A 78 -1.46 1.16 -3.14
N ARG A 79 -1.27 2.29 -3.81
CA ARG A 79 -1.36 2.38 -5.27
C ARG A 79 0.02 2.70 -5.84
N ILE A 80 0.54 1.78 -6.63
CA ILE A 80 1.84 1.90 -7.29
C ILE A 80 1.63 1.86 -8.79
N THR A 81 2.24 2.80 -9.49
CA THR A 81 2.37 2.81 -10.94
C THR A 81 3.84 2.60 -11.29
N ASN A 82 4.17 1.39 -11.71
CA ASN A 82 5.50 1.00 -12.16
C ASN A 82 5.65 1.24 -13.67
N GLN A 83 6.32 2.33 -14.02
CA GLN A 83 6.72 2.70 -15.39
C GLN A 83 8.19 2.32 -15.66
N SER A 84 8.85 1.69 -14.71
CA SER A 84 10.24 1.27 -14.81
C SER A 84 10.34 -0.06 -15.57
N THR A 85 11.46 -0.24 -16.25
CA THR A 85 11.88 -1.53 -16.82
C THR A 85 12.56 -2.44 -15.79
N LYS A 86 12.78 -1.94 -14.57
CA LYS A 86 13.44 -2.67 -13.49
C LYS A 86 12.49 -3.64 -12.78
N ASN A 87 13.09 -4.71 -12.24
CA ASN A 87 12.43 -5.60 -11.30
C ASN A 87 12.38 -4.94 -9.92
N TRP A 88 11.19 -4.50 -9.51
CA TRP A 88 10.95 -3.90 -8.20
C TRP A 88 10.47 -4.92 -7.18
N VAL A 89 10.90 -4.73 -5.94
CA VAL A 89 10.49 -5.56 -4.80
C VAL A 89 9.90 -4.68 -3.72
N LEU A 90 8.68 -4.99 -3.31
CA LEU A 90 8.04 -4.47 -2.10
C LEU A 90 8.55 -5.27 -0.91
N SER A 91 9.26 -4.63 0.02
CA SER A 91 9.71 -5.25 1.26
C SER A 91 8.86 -4.80 2.45
N LEU A 92 8.44 -5.77 3.26
CA LEU A 92 7.83 -5.59 4.58
C LEU A 92 8.80 -6.13 5.66
N PRO A 93 9.55 -5.23 6.34
CA PRO A 93 10.58 -5.63 7.29
C PRO A 93 10.00 -5.99 8.67
N ARG A 94 9.22 -7.06 8.74
CA ARG A 94 8.61 -7.60 9.97
C ARG A 94 8.51 -9.14 9.93
N PRO A 95 9.63 -9.88 10.01
CA PRO A 95 9.66 -11.34 9.86
C PRO A 95 8.79 -12.13 10.84
N SER A 96 8.39 -11.52 11.97
CA SER A 96 7.63 -12.17 13.04
C SER A 96 6.11 -12.12 12.89
N LEU A 97 5.57 -11.53 11.81
CA LEU A 97 4.13 -11.56 11.58
C LEU A 97 3.65 -13.00 11.34
N ARG A 98 2.66 -13.43 12.12
CA ARG A 98 2.13 -14.82 12.09
C ARG A 98 1.60 -15.18 10.70
N TYR A 99 0.77 -14.32 10.14
CA TYR A 99 0.16 -14.45 8.82
C TYR A 99 0.32 -13.12 8.07
N VAL A 100 0.70 -13.21 6.79
CA VAL A 100 0.83 -12.09 5.89
C VAL A 100 0.26 -12.52 4.54
N ASP A 101 -0.72 -11.76 4.07
CA ASP A 101 -1.40 -11.99 2.81
C ASP A 101 -1.14 -10.80 1.90
N PHE A 102 -0.53 -11.06 0.75
CA PHE A 102 -0.26 -10.05 -0.25
C PHE A 102 -1.22 -10.23 -1.43
N TYR A 103 -2.03 -9.21 -1.66
CA TYR A 103 -2.94 -9.16 -2.79
C TYR A 103 -2.45 -8.10 -3.79
N ARG A 104 -2.26 -8.52 -5.04
CA ARG A 104 -2.01 -7.61 -6.16
C ARG A 104 -3.24 -7.57 -7.06
N ILE A 105 -3.67 -6.36 -7.39
CA ILE A 105 -4.87 -6.11 -8.20
C ILE A 105 -4.41 -5.45 -9.51
N ASP A 106 -4.48 -6.20 -10.61
CA ASP A 106 -4.13 -5.71 -11.96
C ASP A 106 -5.35 -5.88 -12.88
N SER A 107 -5.87 -4.80 -13.47
CA SER A 107 -6.95 -4.87 -14.48
C SER A 107 -8.10 -5.83 -14.13
N ASN A 108 -8.57 -5.78 -12.88
CA ASN A 108 -9.60 -6.64 -12.26
C ASN A 108 -9.20 -8.09 -11.95
N ARG A 109 -7.94 -8.47 -12.10
CA ARG A 109 -7.42 -9.75 -11.61
C ARG A 109 -6.76 -9.55 -10.25
N ILE A 110 -7.16 -10.36 -9.29
CA ILE A 110 -6.52 -10.46 -7.98
C ILE A 110 -5.55 -11.64 -8.02
N THR A 111 -4.29 -11.41 -7.69
CA THR A 111 -3.33 -12.47 -7.38
C THR A 111 -2.97 -12.41 -5.91
N HIS A 112 -2.90 -13.57 -5.27
CA HIS A 112 -2.71 -13.70 -3.83
C HIS A 112 -1.45 -14.54 -3.54
N THR A 113 -0.60 -14.02 -2.66
CA THR A 113 0.55 -14.73 -2.09
C THR A 113 0.37 -14.82 -0.59
N GLU A 114 0.46 -16.03 -0.07
CA GLU A 114 0.35 -16.34 1.36
C GLU A 114 1.73 -16.55 1.98
N THR A 115 2.03 -15.81 3.04
CA THR A 115 3.25 -16.02 3.82
C THR A 115 3.02 -15.71 5.31
N GLY A 116 4.09 -15.65 6.09
CA GLY A 116 4.04 -15.46 7.54
C GLY A 116 5.01 -16.39 8.26
N PHE A 117 5.14 -16.18 9.56
CA PHE A 117 5.93 -17.03 10.44
C PHE A 117 5.27 -18.40 10.68
N TYR A 118 3.94 -18.49 10.62
CA TYR A 118 3.18 -19.73 10.82
C TYR A 118 2.85 -20.47 9.52
N ARG A 119 3.27 -19.97 8.36
CA ARG A 119 3.15 -20.65 7.05
C ARG A 119 4.50 -21.24 6.63
N PRO A 120 4.54 -22.35 5.86
CA PRO A 120 5.79 -22.97 5.43
C PRO A 120 6.72 -22.00 4.69
N PHE A 121 7.99 -21.93 5.10
CA PHE A 121 8.96 -20.97 4.55
C PHE A 121 9.17 -21.14 3.03
N HIS A 122 9.09 -22.36 2.50
CA HIS A 122 9.27 -22.65 1.07
C HIS A 122 8.18 -22.05 0.17
N GLN A 123 7.11 -21.49 0.74
CA GLN A 123 6.06 -20.78 -0.01
C GLN A 123 6.43 -19.31 -0.31
N ARG A 124 7.58 -18.82 0.17
CA ARG A 124 8.04 -17.43 -0.07
C ARG A 124 8.64 -17.28 -1.46
N ASP A 125 8.25 -16.20 -2.16
CA ASP A 125 8.81 -15.81 -3.46
C ASP A 125 10.32 -15.52 -3.41
N TYR A 126 10.83 -15.11 -2.25
CA TYR A 126 12.25 -14.80 -2.03
C TYR A 126 12.76 -15.41 -0.71
N ASN A 127 13.95 -16.00 -0.75
CA ASN A 127 14.66 -16.46 0.45
C ASN A 127 15.35 -15.27 1.14
N PHE A 128 14.57 -14.42 1.78
CA PHE A 128 15.01 -13.21 2.48
C PHE A 128 14.37 -13.12 3.86
N VAL A 129 15.02 -12.40 4.78
CA VAL A 129 14.52 -12.24 6.16
C VAL A 129 13.20 -11.49 6.16
N ASP A 130 13.10 -10.42 5.36
CA ASP A 130 11.85 -9.67 5.20
C ASP A 130 10.87 -10.41 4.27
N PHE A 131 9.58 -10.11 4.40
CA PHE A 131 8.61 -10.52 3.40
C PHE A 131 8.76 -9.63 2.17
N ALA A 132 8.98 -10.24 1.02
CA ALA A 132 9.30 -9.56 -0.23
C ALA A 132 8.32 -9.99 -1.33
N PHE A 133 7.79 -9.02 -2.08
CA PHE A 133 6.81 -9.27 -3.13
C PHE A 133 7.19 -8.55 -4.42
N PRO A 134 7.08 -9.19 -5.59
CA PRO A 134 7.40 -8.54 -6.87
C PRO A 134 6.37 -7.45 -7.22
N VAL A 135 6.85 -6.27 -7.61
CA VAL A 135 6.03 -5.20 -8.17
C VAL A 135 6.17 -5.24 -9.69
N LYS A 136 5.15 -5.79 -10.36
CA LYS A 136 5.14 -5.91 -11.83
C LYS A 136 5.02 -4.55 -12.50
N GLN A 137 5.56 -4.45 -13.71
CA GLN A 137 5.38 -3.29 -14.57
C GLN A 137 3.89 -3.20 -14.98
N ASN A 138 3.36 -1.98 -14.99
CA ASN A 138 2.04 -1.73 -15.57
C ASN A 138 2.22 -1.67 -17.10
N ILE A 139 1.74 -2.70 -17.81
CA ILE A 139 1.67 -2.74 -19.27
C ILE A 139 0.34 -2.12 -19.71
#